data_AF-A0A673LLQ3-F1
#
_entry.id   AF-A0A673LLQ3-F1
#
_cell.length_a   1.000
_cell.length_b   1.000
_cell.length_c   1.000
_cell.angle_alpha   90.00
_cell.angle_beta   90.00
_cell.angle_gamma   90.00
#
_symmetry.space_group_name_H-M   'P 1'
#
loop_
_entity.id
_entity.type
_entity.pdbx_description
1 polymer ?
#
loop_
_entity_poly.entity_id
_entity_poly.type
_entity_poly.pdbx_seq_one_letter_code
_entity_poly.pdbx_strand_id
1 'polypeptide(L)'
;ELEDINRWGIDIFKIIYLTVDYIFILCNCQERDLLKTFKIPSDTFLTFLMTLEDHYHVDMAYHNNIHAADVVQSTHVLLSTPALEDVFTDLEIMAALFASAIHDVDHPGVSNQFLINTNSELALMYNDASVLENHHLAVGFKLLQEENCDIFRNLRILESDWSVNIKRGVSICTIVKIIHSFLRKVLQNMVHCADLSNPTKPLELYREWTDRIMVELFRQGDRERDKGIEISPMCDKHTASVEKTQVCLGESQGGKKLREKI
;
A
#
# COMPACT_ATOMS: atom_id res chain seq x y z
N GLU A 1 -1.12 8.49 -21.69
CA GLU A 1 -0.77 8.36 -20.27
C GLU A 1 -1.92 7.73 -19.48
N LEU A 2 -2.99 8.44 -19.11
CA LEU A 2 -4.14 7.79 -18.43
C LEU A 2 -4.87 6.74 -19.28
N GLU A 3 -4.77 6.83 -20.62
CA GLU A 3 -5.27 5.78 -21.53
C GLU A 3 -4.59 4.41 -21.32
N ASP A 4 -3.41 4.38 -20.71
CA ASP A 4 -2.65 3.17 -20.42
C ASP A 4 -2.85 2.67 -18.98
N ILE A 5 -3.83 3.20 -18.22
CA ILE A 5 -4.12 2.80 -16.83
C ILE A 5 -4.34 1.29 -16.64
N ASN A 6 -4.78 0.61 -17.70
CA ASN A 6 -5.02 -0.83 -17.72
C ASN A 6 -3.77 -1.67 -18.12
N ARG A 7 -2.60 -1.04 -18.33
CA ARG A 7 -1.38 -1.71 -18.78
C ARG A 7 -0.34 -1.83 -17.69
N TRP A 8 0.35 -2.97 -17.68
CA TRP A 8 1.53 -3.17 -16.84
C TRP A 8 2.68 -2.28 -17.30
N GLY A 9 3.40 -1.68 -16.36
CA GLY A 9 4.55 -0.82 -16.66
C GLY A 9 4.18 0.58 -17.14
N ILE A 10 3.04 1.10 -16.70
CA ILE A 10 2.71 2.51 -16.86
C ILE A 10 3.78 3.37 -16.19
N ASP A 11 4.16 4.48 -16.81
CA ASP A 11 5.17 5.39 -16.25
C ASP A 11 4.54 6.25 -15.15
N ILE A 12 4.51 5.67 -13.94
CA ILE A 12 3.89 6.29 -12.77
C ILE A 12 4.58 7.61 -12.37
N PHE A 13 5.91 7.69 -12.54
CA PHE A 13 6.67 8.91 -12.24
C PHE A 13 6.29 10.06 -13.16
N LYS A 14 6.10 9.78 -14.45
CA LYS A 14 5.63 10.77 -15.42
C LYS A 14 4.18 11.19 -15.15
N ILE A 15 3.31 10.25 -14.78
CA ILE A 15 1.91 10.54 -14.46
C ILE A 15 1.83 11.48 -13.26
N ILE A 16 2.59 11.21 -12.20
CA ILE A 16 2.62 12.00 -10.97
C ILE A 16 3.30 13.37 -11.19
N TYR A 17 4.19 13.48 -12.18
CA TYR A 17 4.68 14.79 -12.60
C TYR A 17 3.59 15.63 -13.31
N LEU A 18 2.68 14.97 -14.04
CA LEU A 18 1.65 15.63 -14.85
C LEU A 18 0.30 15.80 -14.13
N THR A 19 0.08 15.03 -13.06
CA THR A 19 -1.16 14.94 -12.29
C THR A 19 -0.81 14.75 -10.81
N VAL A 20 -1.75 15.02 -9.92
CA VAL A 20 -1.63 14.67 -8.49
C VAL A 20 -1.97 13.20 -8.26
N ASP A 21 -1.30 12.53 -7.31
CA ASP A 21 -1.40 11.08 -7.10
C ASP A 21 -2.83 10.64 -6.78
N TYR A 22 -3.57 11.42 -5.99
CA TYR A 22 -4.98 11.16 -5.71
C TYR A 22 -5.88 11.14 -6.96
N ILE A 23 -5.57 11.90 -8.03
CA ILE A 23 -6.34 11.83 -9.29
C ILE A 23 -6.13 10.49 -9.97
N PHE A 24 -4.92 9.94 -9.90
CA PHE A 24 -4.61 8.66 -10.51
C PHE A 24 -5.34 7.50 -9.81
N ILE A 25 -5.36 7.49 -8.48
CA ILE A 25 -6.13 6.49 -7.71
C ILE A 25 -7.64 6.62 -8.01
N LEU A 26 -8.16 7.85 -8.09
CA LEU A 26 -9.54 8.13 -8.49
C LEU A 26 -9.89 7.55 -9.88
N CYS A 27 -9.01 7.71 -10.87
CA CYS A 27 -9.22 7.16 -12.20
C CYS A 27 -9.34 5.62 -12.17
N ASN A 28 -8.50 4.93 -11.39
CA ASN A 28 -8.58 3.46 -11.26
C ASN A 28 -9.96 3.01 -10.72
N CYS A 29 -10.53 3.74 -9.75
CA CYS A 29 -11.84 3.42 -9.20
C CYS A 29 -13.00 3.79 -10.15
N GLN A 30 -12.85 4.86 -10.93
CA GLN A 30 -13.85 5.27 -11.93
C GLN A 30 -13.93 4.31 -13.11
N GLU A 31 -12.80 3.78 -13.60
CA GLU A 31 -12.75 2.77 -14.67
C GLU A 31 -13.54 1.49 -14.33
N ARG A 32 -13.75 1.22 -13.03
CA ARG A 32 -14.48 0.05 -12.52
C ARG A 32 -15.89 0.37 -12.02
N ASP A 33 -16.39 1.59 -12.24
CA ASP A 33 -17.70 2.06 -11.75
C ASP A 33 -17.91 1.94 -10.21
N LEU A 34 -16.84 1.78 -9.42
CA LEU A 34 -16.94 1.46 -7.98
C LEU A 34 -17.62 2.57 -7.16
N LEU A 35 -17.38 3.84 -7.52
CA LEU A 35 -18.05 4.98 -6.87
C LEU A 35 -19.56 4.92 -7.03
N LYS A 36 -20.04 4.51 -8.21
CA LYS A 36 -21.46 4.36 -8.49
C LYS A 36 -22.02 3.13 -7.78
N THR A 37 -21.34 1.99 -7.89
CA THR A 37 -21.72 0.73 -7.24
C THR A 37 -21.90 0.90 -5.74
N PHE A 38 -20.95 1.54 -5.08
CA PHE A 38 -20.98 1.75 -3.63
C PHE A 38 -21.56 3.09 -3.19
N LYS A 39 -22.12 3.85 -4.13
CA LYS A 39 -22.74 5.17 -3.89
C LYS A 39 -21.81 6.11 -3.13
N ILE A 40 -20.54 6.16 -3.50
CA ILE A 40 -19.52 7.01 -2.87
C ILE A 40 -19.54 8.37 -3.56
N PRO A 41 -19.88 9.45 -2.85
CA PRO A 41 -19.83 10.79 -3.44
C PRO A 41 -18.39 11.14 -3.82
N SER A 42 -18.20 11.69 -5.02
CA SER A 42 -16.87 11.97 -5.56
C SER A 42 -16.09 12.97 -4.71
N ASP A 43 -16.78 13.92 -4.08
CA ASP A 43 -16.18 14.88 -3.14
C ASP A 43 -15.63 14.16 -1.90
N THR A 44 -16.37 13.22 -1.32
CA THR A 44 -15.91 12.42 -0.16
C THR A 44 -14.72 11.54 -0.52
N PHE A 45 -14.76 10.91 -1.70
CA PHE A 45 -13.65 10.08 -2.15
C PHE A 45 -12.39 10.90 -2.38
N LEU A 46 -12.53 12.08 -3.00
CA LEU A 46 -11.43 13.01 -3.19
C LEU A 46 -10.88 13.52 -1.85
N THR A 47 -11.74 13.94 -0.92
CA THR A 47 -11.32 14.39 0.41
C THR A 47 -10.58 13.30 1.17
N PHE A 48 -11.06 12.05 1.12
CA PHE A 48 -10.35 10.91 1.69
C PHE A 48 -8.98 10.70 1.06
N LEU A 49 -8.87 10.68 -0.28
CA LEU A 49 -7.60 10.45 -0.95
C LEU A 49 -6.59 11.56 -0.70
N MET A 50 -7.01 12.83 -0.67
CA MET A 50 -6.14 13.95 -0.32
C MET A 50 -5.63 13.82 1.12
N THR A 51 -6.53 13.48 2.06
CA THR A 51 -6.16 13.27 3.46
C THR A 51 -5.20 12.08 3.61
N LEU A 52 -5.42 11.00 2.86
CA LEU A 52 -4.55 9.82 2.84
C LEU A 52 -3.16 10.16 2.30
N GLU A 53 -3.10 10.90 1.18
CA GLU A 53 -1.85 11.33 0.56
C GLU A 53 -1.04 12.25 1.49
N ASP A 54 -1.69 13.16 2.22
CA ASP A 54 -1.04 14.03 3.22
C ASP A 54 -0.38 13.23 4.36
N HIS A 55 -0.77 11.96 4.57
CA HIS A 55 -0.16 11.07 5.56
C HIS A 55 0.94 10.18 4.97
N TYR A 56 1.21 10.24 3.67
CA TYR A 56 2.44 9.72 3.10
C TYR A 56 3.55 10.77 3.18
N HIS A 57 4.72 10.34 3.64
CA HIS A 57 5.82 11.25 3.95
C HIS A 57 6.59 11.59 2.67
N VAL A 58 6.43 12.82 2.17
CA VAL A 58 7.06 13.28 0.91
C VAL A 58 8.59 13.28 0.95
N ASP A 59 9.19 13.25 2.13
CA ASP A 59 10.64 13.15 2.30
C ASP A 59 11.14 11.69 2.22
N MET A 60 10.27 10.68 2.25
CA MET A 60 10.64 9.28 2.02
C MET A 60 10.96 9.04 0.55
N ALA A 61 12.02 8.28 0.29
CA ALA A 61 12.51 8.09 -1.07
C ALA A 61 11.69 7.03 -1.82
N TYR A 62 11.31 5.97 -1.10
CA TYR A 62 10.58 4.83 -1.61
C TYR A 62 9.17 4.73 -1.04
N HIS A 63 8.98 4.57 0.28
CA HIS A 63 7.65 4.37 0.89
C HIS A 63 6.88 5.69 1.02
N ASN A 64 6.45 6.24 -0.12
CA ASN A 64 5.69 7.49 -0.24
C ASN A 64 4.42 7.28 -1.10
N ASN A 65 3.69 8.36 -1.38
CA ASN A 65 2.47 8.37 -2.18
C ASN A 65 2.66 7.79 -3.60
N ILE A 66 3.82 7.99 -4.21
CA ILE A 66 4.15 7.44 -5.53
C ILE A 66 4.16 5.90 -5.49
N HIS A 67 4.75 5.32 -4.45
CA HIS A 67 4.78 3.86 -4.28
C HIS A 67 3.36 3.32 -4.07
N ALA A 68 2.57 3.96 -3.20
CA ALA A 68 1.17 3.58 -2.99
C ALA A 68 0.36 3.61 -4.30
N ALA A 69 0.54 4.65 -5.11
CA ALA A 69 -0.10 4.78 -6.42
C ALA A 69 0.32 3.66 -7.40
N ASP A 70 1.61 3.29 -7.45
CA ASP A 70 2.11 2.19 -8.27
C ASP A 70 1.52 0.84 -7.83
N VAL A 71 1.41 0.58 -6.51
CA VAL A 71 0.83 -0.65 -5.98
C VAL A 71 -0.68 -0.71 -6.25
N VAL A 72 -1.40 0.40 -6.12
CA VAL A 72 -2.83 0.49 -6.48
C VAL A 72 -3.03 0.14 -7.95
N GLN A 73 -2.27 0.74 -8.87
CA GLN A 73 -2.44 0.46 -10.30
C GLN A 73 -1.96 -0.94 -10.69
N SER A 74 -0.88 -1.42 -10.08
CA SER A 74 -0.43 -2.80 -10.29
C SER A 74 -1.50 -3.80 -9.83
N THR A 75 -2.14 -3.55 -8.69
CA THR A 75 -3.27 -4.34 -8.20
C THR A 75 -4.46 -4.27 -9.17
N HIS A 76 -4.77 -3.08 -9.68
CA HIS A 76 -5.80 -2.88 -10.70
C HIS A 76 -5.55 -3.73 -11.95
N VAL A 77 -4.32 -3.78 -12.46
CA VAL A 77 -3.98 -4.61 -13.63
C VAL A 77 -4.09 -6.10 -13.30
N LEU A 78 -3.60 -6.53 -12.13
CA LEU A 78 -3.66 -7.93 -11.72
C LEU A 78 -5.10 -8.44 -11.54
N LEU A 79 -6.00 -7.61 -11.00
CA LEU A 79 -7.44 -7.91 -10.90
C LEU A 79 -8.11 -8.12 -12.26
N SER A 80 -7.55 -7.54 -13.33
CA SER A 80 -8.05 -7.70 -14.70
C SER A 80 -7.41 -8.87 -15.46
N THR A 81 -6.67 -9.75 -14.78
CA THR A 81 -6.10 -10.95 -15.40
C THR A 81 -7.25 -11.84 -15.93
N PRO A 82 -7.23 -12.31 -17.20
CA PRO A 82 -8.33 -13.11 -17.76
C PRO A 82 -8.67 -14.38 -16.95
N ALA A 83 -7.68 -14.99 -16.29
CA ALA A 83 -7.90 -16.14 -15.42
C ALA A 83 -8.69 -15.83 -14.13
N LEU A 84 -8.89 -14.55 -13.82
CA LEU A 84 -9.58 -14.04 -12.64
C LEU A 84 -10.87 -13.29 -13.00
N GLU A 85 -11.30 -13.34 -14.27
CA GLU A 85 -12.57 -12.78 -14.73
C GLU A 85 -13.74 -13.39 -13.94
N ASP A 86 -14.66 -12.52 -13.47
CA ASP A 86 -15.81 -12.86 -12.62
C ASP A 86 -15.49 -13.68 -11.34
N VAL A 87 -14.22 -13.75 -10.94
CA VAL A 87 -13.82 -14.47 -9.72
C VAL A 87 -14.11 -13.65 -8.47
N PHE A 88 -13.97 -12.33 -8.53
CA PHE A 88 -14.09 -11.41 -7.39
C PHE A 88 -15.36 -10.58 -7.46
N THR A 89 -15.99 -10.38 -6.31
CA THR A 89 -17.09 -9.42 -6.17
C THR A 89 -16.58 -7.99 -6.21
N ASP A 90 -17.46 -7.02 -6.51
CA ASP A 90 -17.11 -5.60 -6.45
C ASP A 90 -16.55 -5.19 -5.07
N LEU A 91 -17.04 -5.81 -3.99
CA LEU A 91 -16.59 -5.50 -2.63
C LEU A 91 -15.17 -6.00 -2.38
N GLU A 92 -14.84 -7.19 -2.90
CA GLU A 92 -13.48 -7.73 -2.86
C GLU A 92 -12.50 -6.91 -3.71
N ILE A 93 -12.94 -6.43 -4.87
CA ILE A 93 -12.16 -5.52 -5.72
C ILE A 93 -11.90 -4.20 -4.99
N MET A 94 -12.94 -3.59 -4.41
CA MET A 94 -12.81 -2.36 -3.64
C MET A 94 -11.90 -2.54 -2.42
N ALA A 95 -12.03 -3.67 -1.70
CA ALA A 95 -11.17 -4.01 -0.58
C ALA A 95 -9.70 -4.14 -0.99
N ALA A 96 -9.41 -4.77 -2.13
CA ALA A 96 -8.05 -4.92 -2.63
C ALA A 96 -7.43 -3.56 -3.00
N LEU A 97 -8.16 -2.71 -3.74
CA LEU A 97 -7.67 -1.39 -4.11
C LEU A 97 -7.48 -0.47 -2.89
N PHE A 98 -8.43 -0.50 -1.94
CA PHE A 98 -8.31 0.24 -0.68
C PHE A 98 -7.12 -0.25 0.15
N ALA A 99 -6.93 -1.57 0.27
CA ALA A 99 -5.78 -2.14 0.98
C ALA A 99 -4.46 -1.68 0.34
N SER A 100 -4.35 -1.73 -0.99
CA SER A 100 -3.17 -1.23 -1.72
C SER A 100 -2.93 0.26 -1.49
N ALA A 101 -3.98 1.09 -1.42
CA ALA A 101 -3.83 2.53 -1.22
C ALA A 101 -3.29 2.91 0.17
N ILE A 102 -3.66 2.15 1.20
CA ILE A 102 -3.27 2.46 2.59
C ILE A 102 -2.07 1.64 3.08
N HIS A 103 -1.55 0.69 2.30
CA HIS A 103 -0.71 -0.38 2.84
C HIS A 103 0.58 0.11 3.53
N ASP A 104 1.09 1.29 3.16
CA ASP A 104 2.29 1.91 3.71
C ASP A 104 2.05 3.35 4.22
N VAL A 105 0.80 3.73 4.51
CA VAL A 105 0.51 5.09 4.98
C VAL A 105 1.24 5.38 6.30
N ASP A 106 1.85 6.56 6.42
CA ASP A 106 2.65 6.96 7.59
C ASP A 106 3.90 6.10 7.84
N HIS A 107 4.51 5.55 6.77
CA HIS A 107 5.76 4.79 6.86
C HIS A 107 6.97 5.67 7.23
N PRO A 108 7.75 5.32 8.28
CA PRO A 108 8.85 6.16 8.80
C PRO A 108 10.19 6.00 8.07
N GLY A 109 10.20 5.21 6.99
CA GLY A 109 11.37 4.88 6.18
C GLY A 109 12.41 4.02 6.90
N VAL A 110 11.96 3.17 7.82
CA VAL A 110 12.79 2.21 8.55
C VAL A 110 12.00 0.93 8.77
N SER A 111 12.71 -0.19 8.82
CA SER A 111 12.07 -1.50 8.96
C SER A 111 11.46 -1.78 10.32
N ASN A 112 10.56 -2.76 10.35
CA ASN A 112 10.04 -3.36 11.57
C ASN A 112 11.17 -3.74 12.55
N GLN A 113 12.26 -4.34 12.06
CA GLN A 113 13.39 -4.74 12.91
C GLN A 113 14.12 -3.53 13.50
N PHE A 114 14.27 -2.43 12.75
CA PHE A 114 14.83 -1.20 13.30
C PHE A 114 13.94 -0.64 14.43
N LEU A 115 12.62 -0.62 14.23
CA LEU A 115 11.66 -0.14 15.24
C LEU A 115 11.71 -0.97 16.53
N ILE A 116 11.85 -2.29 16.41
CA ILE A 116 12.00 -3.23 17.54
C ILE A 116 13.34 -2.99 18.24
N ASN A 117 14.45 -2.98 17.50
CA ASN A 117 15.80 -2.80 18.05
C ASN A 117 15.99 -1.46 18.77
N THR A 118 15.20 -0.44 18.40
CA THR A 118 15.25 0.88 18.99
C THR A 118 14.19 1.12 20.08
N ASN A 119 13.39 0.11 20.44
CA ASN A 119 12.28 0.21 21.40
C ASN A 119 11.34 1.38 21.09
N SER A 120 11.00 1.55 19.81
CA SER A 120 10.09 2.61 19.37
C SER A 120 8.71 2.48 20.03
N GLU A 121 7.98 3.60 20.11
CA GLU A 121 6.60 3.60 20.64
C GLU A 121 5.68 2.66 19.83
N LEU A 122 5.88 2.58 18.51
CA LEU A 122 5.14 1.66 17.64
C LEU A 122 5.43 0.20 17.99
N ALA A 123 6.70 -0.18 18.17
CA ALA A 123 7.07 -1.55 18.53
C ALA A 123 6.44 -1.98 19.87
N LEU A 124 6.47 -1.07 20.86
CA LEU A 124 5.80 -1.28 22.15
C LEU A 124 4.28 -1.39 22.01
N MET A 125 3.66 -0.53 21.20
CA MET A 125 2.21 -0.52 20.98
C MET A 125 1.71 -1.82 20.34
N TYR A 126 2.46 -2.35 19.38
CA TYR A 126 2.09 -3.54 18.61
C TYR A 126 2.79 -4.82 19.07
N ASN A 127 3.47 -4.80 20.21
CA ASN A 127 4.14 -5.96 20.83
C ASN A 127 5.07 -6.70 19.85
N ASP A 128 5.88 -5.95 19.11
CA ASP A 128 6.85 -6.43 18.12
C ASP A 128 6.25 -7.28 16.96
N ALA A 129 4.93 -7.33 16.83
CA ALA A 129 4.24 -8.18 15.86
C ALA A 129 3.65 -7.34 14.71
N SER A 130 4.24 -7.45 13.51
CA SER A 130 3.79 -6.71 12.31
C SER A 130 3.54 -5.23 12.61
N VAL A 131 4.58 -4.58 13.15
CA VAL A 131 4.47 -3.25 13.79
C VAL A 131 3.96 -2.22 12.80
N LEU A 132 4.61 -2.14 11.64
CA LEU A 132 4.25 -1.22 10.56
C LEU A 132 2.91 -1.59 9.92
N GLU A 133 2.67 -2.87 9.62
CA GLU A 133 1.43 -3.26 8.95
C GLU A 133 0.19 -3.01 9.83
N ASN A 134 0.29 -3.19 11.15
CA ASN A 134 -0.77 -2.80 12.07
C ASN A 134 -0.95 -1.28 12.13
N HIS A 135 0.16 -0.53 12.06
CA HIS A 135 0.14 0.94 12.05
C HIS A 135 -0.54 1.50 10.81
N HIS A 136 -0.16 1.05 9.61
CA HIS A 136 -0.74 1.46 8.34
C HIS A 136 -2.25 1.23 8.31
N LEU A 137 -2.70 0.06 8.78
CA LEU A 137 -4.12 -0.24 8.96
C LEU A 137 -4.77 0.75 9.93
N ALA A 138 -4.20 0.93 11.12
CA ALA A 138 -4.77 1.82 12.14
C ALA A 138 -4.94 3.27 11.62
N VAL A 139 -3.92 3.80 10.94
CA VAL A 139 -3.95 5.13 10.34
C VAL A 139 -4.99 5.19 9.22
N GLY A 140 -4.91 4.33 8.20
CA GLY A 140 -5.83 4.39 7.05
C GLY A 140 -7.31 4.27 7.45
N PHE A 141 -7.62 3.45 8.45
CA PHE A 141 -8.98 3.37 9.01
C PHE A 141 -9.37 4.55 9.90
N LYS A 142 -8.42 5.15 10.62
CA LYS A 142 -8.66 6.37 11.39
C LYS A 142 -9.03 7.53 10.46
N LEU A 143 -8.38 7.65 9.30
CA LEU A 143 -8.64 8.72 8.33
C LEU A 143 -10.08 8.73 7.80
N LEU A 144 -10.76 7.57 7.75
CA LEU A 144 -12.19 7.50 7.40
C LEU A 144 -13.10 8.25 8.39
N GLN A 145 -12.60 8.59 9.59
CA GLN A 145 -13.35 9.31 10.61
C GLN A 145 -13.17 10.82 10.53
N GLU A 146 -12.29 11.31 9.65
CA GLU A 146 -12.11 12.73 9.37
C GLU A 146 -13.34 13.32 8.64
N GLU A 147 -13.44 14.65 8.63
CA GLU A 147 -14.57 15.34 8.00
C GLU A 147 -14.64 15.02 6.50
N ASN A 148 -15.81 14.54 6.05
CA ASN A 148 -16.06 14.12 4.67
C ASN A 148 -15.12 13.02 4.12
N CYS A 149 -14.56 12.16 4.98
CA CYS A 149 -13.66 11.07 4.55
C CYS A 149 -14.28 9.66 4.55
N ASP A 150 -15.48 9.47 5.11
CA ASP A 150 -16.10 8.13 5.20
C ASP A 150 -16.62 7.65 3.84
N ILE A 151 -15.73 7.11 3.00
CA ILE A 151 -16.05 6.54 1.68
C ILE A 151 -16.89 5.27 1.78
N PHE A 152 -17.02 4.66 2.97
CA PHE A 152 -17.77 3.43 3.20
C PHE A 152 -19.11 3.67 3.92
N ARG A 153 -19.50 4.94 4.15
CA ARG A 153 -20.73 5.30 4.86
C ARG A 153 -22.00 4.64 4.31
N ASN A 154 -22.05 4.45 2.99
CA ASN A 154 -23.21 3.87 2.30
C ASN A 154 -23.16 2.34 2.19
N LEU A 155 -22.00 1.69 2.40
CA LEU A 155 -21.91 0.23 2.51
C LEU A 155 -22.75 -0.30 3.66
N ARG A 156 -22.83 0.48 4.76
CA ARG A 156 -23.63 0.16 5.95
C ARG A 156 -25.13 0.02 5.68
N ILE A 157 -25.62 0.53 4.55
CA ILE A 157 -27.04 0.53 4.16
C ILE A 157 -27.33 -0.63 3.20
N LEU A 158 -26.39 -0.99 2.33
CA LEU A 158 -26.57 -2.03 1.30
C LEU A 158 -26.67 -3.45 1.90
N GLU A 159 -26.08 -3.70 3.07
CA GLU A 159 -26.23 -4.99 3.79
C GLU A 159 -27.63 -5.21 4.39
N SER A 160 -28.45 -4.16 4.56
CA SER A 160 -29.77 -4.30 5.18
C SER A 160 -30.84 -4.97 4.32
N ASP A 161 -30.52 -5.27 3.04
CA ASP A 161 -31.39 -5.95 2.08
C ASP A 161 -31.06 -7.46 1.94
N TRP A 162 -30.02 -7.95 2.62
CA TRP A 162 -29.69 -9.37 2.71
C TRP A 162 -30.03 -9.85 4.12
N SER A 163 -30.89 -10.86 4.23
CA SER A 163 -31.40 -11.39 5.50
C SER A 163 -30.32 -12.04 6.36
N VAL A 164 -29.49 -11.23 7.02
CA VAL A 164 -28.65 -11.56 8.18
C VAL A 164 -28.68 -10.36 9.12
N ASN A 165 -29.17 -10.58 10.35
CA ASN A 165 -29.22 -9.59 11.42
C ASN A 165 -27.80 -9.12 11.84
N ILE A 166 -27.21 -8.18 11.10
CA ILE A 166 -26.07 -7.39 11.56
C ILE A 166 -26.65 -6.08 12.11
N LYS A 167 -26.71 -5.98 13.43
CA LYS A 167 -27.21 -4.80 14.14
C LYS A 167 -26.43 -3.55 13.70
N ARG A 168 -27.18 -2.46 13.48
CA ARG A 168 -26.73 -1.07 13.25
C ARG A 168 -25.32 -0.81 13.78
N GLY A 169 -24.40 -0.52 12.86
CA GLY A 169 -23.02 -0.20 13.15
C GLY A 169 -22.08 -1.32 12.74
N VAL A 170 -21.82 -1.44 11.43
CA VAL A 170 -20.60 -2.09 10.94
C VAL A 170 -19.45 -1.22 11.47
N SER A 171 -18.92 -1.59 12.64
CA SER A 171 -17.76 -0.95 13.24
C SER A 171 -16.60 -0.98 12.24
N ILE A 172 -15.64 -0.08 12.38
CA ILE A 172 -14.33 -0.18 11.72
C ILE A 172 -13.78 -1.61 11.84
N CYS A 173 -14.01 -2.26 13.00
CA CYS A 173 -13.64 -3.64 13.27
C CYS A 173 -14.35 -4.65 12.36
N THR A 174 -15.58 -4.37 11.91
CA THR A 174 -16.30 -5.22 10.97
C THR A 174 -15.79 -4.99 9.55
N ILE A 175 -15.45 -3.77 9.12
CA ILE A 175 -14.80 -3.54 7.81
C ILE A 175 -13.40 -4.18 7.80
N VAL A 176 -12.61 -4.03 8.87
CA VAL A 176 -11.31 -4.69 9.06
C VAL A 176 -11.47 -6.20 9.06
N LYS A 177 -12.45 -6.75 9.80
CA LYS A 177 -12.72 -8.20 9.79
C LYS A 177 -13.23 -8.68 8.44
N ILE A 178 -14.03 -7.89 7.74
CA ILE A 178 -14.50 -8.16 6.38
C ILE A 178 -13.27 -8.18 5.48
N ILE A 179 -12.46 -7.13 5.40
CA ILE A 179 -11.24 -7.10 4.57
C ILE A 179 -10.29 -8.26 4.94
N HIS A 180 -10.09 -8.55 6.23
CA HIS A 180 -9.23 -9.64 6.69
C HIS A 180 -9.81 -11.05 6.42
N SER A 181 -11.14 -11.23 6.46
CA SER A 181 -11.81 -12.51 6.18
C SER A 181 -12.19 -12.69 4.70
N PHE A 182 -12.36 -11.59 3.95
CA PHE A 182 -12.76 -11.53 2.54
C PHE A 182 -11.58 -11.38 1.59
N LEU A 183 -10.42 -10.84 2.01
CA LEU A 183 -9.19 -11.05 1.24
C LEU A 183 -8.85 -12.54 1.34
N ARG A 184 -9.47 -13.30 0.43
CA ARG A 184 -9.04 -14.65 0.07
C ARG A 184 -7.53 -14.62 -0.06
N LYS A 185 -6.90 -15.75 0.25
CA LYS A 185 -5.44 -15.90 0.13
C LYS A 185 -4.92 -15.45 -1.24
N VAL A 186 -5.74 -15.55 -2.30
CA VAL A 186 -5.44 -15.01 -3.63
C VAL A 186 -5.26 -13.48 -3.63
N LEU A 187 -6.17 -12.71 -3.02
CA LEU A 187 -6.07 -11.24 -2.96
C LEU A 187 -4.89 -10.80 -2.10
N GLN A 188 -4.62 -11.50 -0.98
CA GLN A 188 -3.44 -11.19 -0.15
C GLN A 188 -2.14 -11.37 -0.93
N ASN A 189 -2.04 -12.47 -1.71
CA ASN A 189 -0.89 -12.68 -2.58
C ASN A 189 -0.87 -11.68 -3.74
N MET A 190 -2.03 -11.26 -4.26
CA MET A 190 -2.09 -10.28 -5.34
C MET A 190 -1.55 -8.91 -4.92
N VAL A 191 -2.02 -8.37 -3.79
CA VAL A 191 -1.50 -7.09 -3.26
C VAL A 191 -0.01 -7.23 -2.97
N HIS A 192 0.43 -8.37 -2.41
CA HIS A 192 1.85 -8.63 -2.20
C HIS A 192 2.67 -8.71 -3.50
N CYS A 193 2.12 -9.30 -4.56
CA CYS A 193 2.77 -9.32 -5.87
C CYS A 193 2.85 -7.91 -6.48
N ALA A 194 1.84 -7.07 -6.25
CA ALA A 194 1.85 -5.67 -6.68
C ALA A 194 2.92 -4.85 -5.95
N ASP A 195 3.02 -5.01 -4.63
CA ASP A 195 4.05 -4.42 -3.77
C ASP A 195 5.48 -4.85 -4.21
N LEU A 196 5.69 -6.14 -4.49
CA LEU A 196 6.97 -6.66 -4.96
C LEU A 196 7.21 -6.52 -6.49
N SER A 197 6.40 -5.73 -7.19
CA SER A 197 6.33 -5.76 -8.65
C SER A 197 7.50 -5.09 -9.37
N ASN A 198 8.28 -4.23 -8.71
CA ASN A 198 9.28 -3.36 -9.36
C ASN A 198 10.22 -4.11 -10.33
N PRO A 199 10.81 -5.28 -9.99
CA PRO A 199 11.71 -6.00 -10.89
C PRO A 199 11.05 -6.56 -12.14
N THR A 200 9.71 -6.55 -12.21
CA THR A 200 8.92 -7.04 -13.35
C THR A 200 8.39 -5.90 -14.23
N LYS A 201 8.61 -4.64 -13.82
CA LYS A 201 8.29 -3.45 -14.62
C LYS A 201 9.37 -3.24 -15.70
N PRO A 202 9.11 -2.43 -16.75
CA PRO A 202 10.15 -1.99 -17.68
C PRO A 202 11.41 -1.51 -16.96
N LEU A 203 12.58 -1.82 -17.54
CA LEU A 203 13.88 -1.63 -16.89
C LEU A 203 14.13 -0.19 -16.40
N GLU A 204 13.60 0.81 -17.11
CA GLU A 204 13.73 2.22 -16.73
C GLU A 204 13.01 2.51 -15.40
N LEU A 205 11.77 2.02 -15.25
CA LEU A 205 11.01 2.16 -14.00
C LEU A 205 11.63 1.34 -12.87
N TYR A 206 12.07 0.11 -13.16
CA TYR A 206 12.72 -0.73 -12.17
C TYR A 206 14.00 -0.08 -11.61
N ARG A 207 14.80 0.57 -12.46
CA ARG A 207 16.01 1.30 -12.03
C ARG A 207 15.67 2.48 -11.13
N GLU A 208 14.68 3.28 -11.49
CA GLU A 208 14.22 4.41 -10.66
C GLU A 208 13.75 3.92 -9.28
N TRP A 209 12.96 2.85 -9.22
CA TRP A 209 12.55 2.23 -7.96
C TRP A 209 13.73 1.65 -7.17
N THR A 210 14.71 1.07 -7.85
CA THR A 210 15.95 0.57 -7.24
C THR A 210 16.73 1.72 -6.58
N ASP A 211 16.90 2.84 -7.27
CA ASP A 211 17.62 3.99 -6.73
C ASP A 211 16.92 4.54 -5.48
N ARG A 212 15.59 4.65 -5.53
CA ARG A 212 14.76 5.10 -4.40
C ARG A 212 14.88 4.20 -3.18
N ILE A 213 14.75 2.89 -3.35
CA ILE A 213 14.86 1.97 -2.21
C ILE A 213 16.26 1.99 -1.60
N MET A 214 17.31 2.08 -2.43
CA MET A 214 18.68 2.18 -1.92
C MET A 214 18.91 3.46 -1.12
N VAL A 215 18.35 4.60 -1.55
CA VAL A 215 18.41 5.85 -0.77
C VAL A 215 17.79 5.66 0.61
N GLU A 216 16.65 4.99 0.69
CA GLU A 216 15.96 4.77 1.97
C GLU A 216 16.72 3.80 2.89
N LEU A 217 17.20 2.68 2.34
CA LEU A 217 18.06 1.73 3.06
C LEU A 217 19.32 2.42 3.62
N PHE A 218 19.96 3.28 2.82
CA PHE A 218 21.13 4.02 3.29
C PHE A 218 20.81 5.05 4.37
N ARG A 219 19.63 5.69 4.32
CA ARG A 219 19.17 6.56 5.41
C ARG A 219 18.92 5.79 6.69
N GLN A 220 18.35 4.58 6.60
CA GLN A 220 18.26 3.69 7.77
C GLN A 220 19.66 3.36 8.31
N GLY A 221 20.60 2.96 7.45
CA GLY A 221 21.97 2.63 7.87
C GLY A 221 22.71 3.80 8.51
N ASP A 222 22.47 5.03 8.06
CA ASP A 222 22.97 6.24 8.71
C ASP A 222 22.36 6.41 10.12
N ARG A 223 21.05 6.20 10.28
CA ARG A 223 20.38 6.22 11.60
C ARG A 223 20.90 5.12 12.54
N GLU A 224 21.16 3.92 12.02
CA GLU A 224 21.74 2.80 12.77
C GLU A 224 23.14 3.13 13.26
N ARG A 225 23.98 3.70 12.38
CA ARG A 225 25.33 4.16 12.70
C ARG A 225 25.32 5.23 13.79
N ASP A 226 24.45 6.23 13.68
CA ASP A 226 24.35 7.34 14.65
C ASP A 226 23.91 6.86 16.04
N LYS A 227 23.09 5.79 16.08
CA LYS A 227 22.66 5.14 17.32
C LYS A 227 23.68 4.13 17.88
N GLY A 228 24.76 3.85 17.15
CA GLY A 228 25.77 2.86 17.53
C GLY A 228 25.25 1.41 17.56
N ILE A 229 24.22 1.11 16.75
CA ILE A 229 23.72 -0.26 16.58
C ILE A 229 24.31 -0.89 15.31
N GLU A 230 24.26 -2.22 15.22
CA GLU A 230 24.73 -2.93 14.03
C GLU A 230 23.93 -2.47 12.80
N ILE A 231 24.65 -2.11 11.72
CA ILE A 231 24.02 -1.67 10.49
C ILE A 231 23.41 -2.87 9.78
N SER A 232 22.13 -2.74 9.44
CA SER A 232 21.36 -3.80 8.78
C SER A 232 21.98 -4.20 7.45
N PRO A 233 21.80 -5.46 7.02
CA PRO A 233 22.23 -5.89 5.69
C PRO A 233 21.69 -4.95 4.61
N MET A 234 22.55 -4.61 3.63
CA MET A 234 22.22 -3.72 2.49
C MET A 234 22.04 -2.23 2.85
N CYS A 235 22.04 -1.86 4.14
CA CYS A 235 21.85 -0.48 4.59
C CYS A 235 23.15 0.33 4.69
N ASP A 236 24.33 -0.30 4.61
CA ASP A 236 25.61 0.41 4.66
C ASP A 236 26.06 0.88 3.26
N LYS A 237 25.91 2.17 2.98
CA LYS A 237 26.34 2.81 1.72
C LYS A 237 27.83 2.65 1.39
N HIS A 238 28.67 2.31 2.37
CA HIS A 238 30.10 2.12 2.16
C HIS A 238 30.48 0.70 1.74
N THR A 239 29.58 -0.27 1.94
CA THR A 239 29.86 -1.70 1.70
C THR A 239 28.83 -2.38 0.79
N ALA A 240 27.65 -1.78 0.61
CA ALA A 240 26.60 -2.32 -0.25
C ALA A 240 27.00 -2.30 -1.74
N SER A 241 26.71 -3.40 -2.43
CA SER A 241 26.63 -3.44 -3.91
C SER A 241 25.16 -3.44 -4.29
N VAL A 242 24.75 -2.46 -5.09
CA VAL A 242 23.37 -2.29 -5.54
C VAL A 242 22.91 -3.51 -6.33
N GLU A 243 23.77 -4.04 -7.21
CA GLU A 243 23.46 -5.18 -8.06
C GLU A 243 23.26 -6.45 -7.23
N LYS A 244 24.15 -6.70 -6.25
CA LYS A 244 23.99 -7.83 -5.33
C LYS A 244 22.77 -7.67 -4.43
N THR A 245 22.48 -6.44 -4.01
CA THR A 245 21.27 -6.13 -3.24
C THR A 245 20.02 -6.48 -4.04
N GLN A 246 19.94 -6.10 -5.31
CA GLN A 246 18.80 -6.45 -6.18
C GLN A 246 18.68 -7.95 -6.42
N VAL A 247 19.79 -8.68 -6.60
CA VAL A 247 19.76 -10.15 -6.69
C VAL A 247 19.26 -10.76 -5.37
N CYS A 248 19.75 -10.30 -4.23
CA CYS A 248 19.31 -10.79 -2.92
C CYS A 248 17.84 -10.45 -2.64
N LEU A 249 17.38 -9.25 -3.03
CA LEU A 249 15.98 -8.85 -2.95
C LEU A 249 15.14 -9.83 -3.77
N GLY A 250 15.47 -10.05 -5.06
CA GLY A 250 14.77 -10.98 -5.94
C GLY A 250 14.79 -12.45 -5.48
N GLU A 251 15.91 -12.95 -4.96
CA GLU A 251 16.03 -14.33 -4.43
C GLU A 251 15.27 -14.51 -3.11
N SER A 252 15.21 -13.48 -2.27
CA SER A 252 14.44 -13.49 -1.02
C SER A 252 12.92 -13.44 -1.21
N GLN A 253 12.45 -13.05 -2.40
CA GLN A 253 11.02 -13.15 -2.79
C GLN A 253 10.52 -14.60 -2.82
N GLY A 254 11.43 -15.59 -2.80
CA GLY A 254 11.12 -17.01 -2.63
C GLY A 254 10.81 -17.47 -1.20
N GLY A 255 10.84 -16.58 -0.18
CA GLY A 255 10.42 -16.98 1.17
C GLY A 255 10.63 -15.94 2.27
N LYS A 256 9.52 -15.45 2.84
CA LYS A 256 9.30 -14.88 4.20
C LYS A 256 10.25 -13.81 4.78
N LYS A 257 11.41 -13.49 4.20
CA LYS A 257 12.51 -12.82 4.93
C LYS A 257 12.80 -11.35 4.58
N LEU A 258 11.95 -10.70 3.79
CA LEU A 258 12.16 -9.28 3.46
C LEU A 258 11.27 -8.30 4.22
N ARG A 259 10.05 -8.68 4.63
CA ARG A 259 9.15 -7.81 5.43
C ARG A 259 9.65 -7.50 6.84
N GLU A 260 10.75 -8.16 7.24
CA GLU A 260 11.48 -7.87 8.48
C GLU A 260 12.69 -6.95 8.24
N LYS A 261 13.02 -6.62 6.98
CA LYS A 261 14.30 -5.98 6.61
C LYS A 261 14.19 -4.62 5.93
N ILE A 262 13.00 -4.25 5.47
CA ILE A 262 12.67 -2.92 4.95
C ILE A 262 11.36 -2.50 5.61
#